data_AF-A0A946PV07-F1
#
_entry.id   AF-A0A946PV07-F1
#
_cell.length_a   1.000
_cell.length_b   1.000
_cell.length_c   1.000
_cell.angle_alpha   90.00
_cell.angle_beta   90.00
_cell.angle_gamma   90.00
#
_symmetry.space_group_name_H-M   'P 1'
#
loop_
_entity.id
_entity.type
_entity.pdbx_description
1 polymer ?
#
loop_
_entity_poly.entity_id
_entity_poly.type
_entity_poly.pdbx_seq_one_letter_code
_entity_poly.pdbx_strand_id
1 'polypeptide(L)' 'MSNAAIITNLKTRRLAISVELAAMGITKAGGLPNRASEGINVDHVGYRKSLWEEMMALDDLITQLESEADGSTYEISYGS' A
#
# COMPACT_ATOMS: atom_id res chain seq x y z
N MET A 1 1.81 -16.39 -16.10
CA MET A 1 2.44 -15.08 -15.80
C MET A 1 3.68 -15.37 -14.96
N SER A 2 4.84 -14.79 -15.26
CA SER A 2 6.08 -15.05 -14.51
C SER A 2 6.15 -14.23 -13.21
N ASN A 3 6.93 -14.69 -12.22
CA ASN A 3 7.17 -13.92 -10.98
C ASN A 3 7.71 -12.52 -11.28
N ALA A 4 8.59 -12.37 -12.27
CA ALA A 4 9.09 -11.07 -12.71
C ALA A 4 7.97 -10.11 -13.21
N ALA A 5 6.99 -10.64 -13.95
CA ALA A 5 5.84 -9.84 -14.40
C ALA A 5 4.92 -9.45 -13.23
N ILE A 6 4.72 -10.36 -12.27
CA ILE A 6 3.94 -10.09 -11.05
C ILE A 6 4.62 -8.99 -10.22
N ILE A 7 5.91 -9.12 -9.92
CA ILE A 7 6.69 -8.12 -9.18
C ILE A 7 6.63 -6.75 -9.87
N THR A 8 6.72 -6.71 -11.20
CA THR A 8 6.62 -5.45 -11.97
C THR A 8 5.24 -4.79 -11.78
N ASN A 9 4.16 -5.57 -11.81
CA ASN A 9 2.81 -5.05 -11.56
C ASN A 9 2.65 -4.53 -10.13
N LEU A 10 3.17 -5.26 -9.14
CA LEU A 10 3.13 -4.85 -7.73
C LEU A 10 3.91 -3.55 -7.50
N LYS A 11 5.13 -3.43 -8.05
CA LYS A 11 5.93 -2.20 -7.99
C LYS A 11 5.22 -1.02 -8.66
N THR A 12 4.54 -1.27 -9.78
CA THR A 12 3.73 -0.24 -10.47
C THR A 12 2.58 0.25 -9.59
N ARG A 13 1.86 -0.68 -8.93
CA ARG A 13 0.78 -0.34 -8.01
C ARG A 13 1.30 0.46 -6.81
N ARG A 14 2.41 0.01 -6.21
CA ARG A 14 3.08 0.70 -5.10
C ARG A 14 3.46 2.14 -5.46
N LEU A 15 4.05 2.34 -6.64
CA LEU A 15 4.41 3.67 -7.14
C LEU A 15 3.18 4.57 -7.28
N ALA A 16 2.08 4.05 -7.83
CA ALA A 16 0.84 4.81 -7.96
C ALA A 16 0.30 5.28 -6.59
N ILE A 17 0.33 4.40 -5.58
CA ILE A 17 -0.07 4.72 -4.20
C ILE A 17 0.86 5.77 -3.59
N SER A 18 2.18 5.65 -3.78
CA SER A 18 3.14 6.65 -3.30
C SER A 18 2.90 8.03 -3.91
N VAL A 19 2.60 8.09 -5.21
CA VAL A 19 2.25 9.35 -5.90
C VAL A 19 0.96 9.93 -5.34
N GLU A 20 -0.05 9.08 -5.11
CA GLU A 20 -1.32 9.52 -4.54
C GLU A 20 -1.16 10.07 -3.12
N LEU A 21 -0.45 9.35 -2.24
CA LEU A 21 -0.13 9.79 -0.88
C LEU A 21 0.65 11.12 -0.89
N ALA A 22 1.63 11.27 -1.80
CA ALA A 22 2.39 12.52 -1.96
C ALA A 22 1.53 13.68 -2.46
N ALA A 23 0.50 13.40 -3.26
CA ALA A 23 -0.44 14.41 -3.75
C ALA A 23 -1.51 14.82 -2.71
N MET A 24 -1.58 14.16 -1.55
CA MET A 24 -2.54 14.50 -0.50
C MET A 24 -2.18 15.81 0.20
N GLY A 25 -2.84 16.89 -0.21
CA GLY A 25 -2.86 18.17 0.49
C GLY A 25 -4.18 18.43 1.21
N ILE A 26 -4.25 19.54 1.96
CA ILE A 26 -5.44 19.99 2.72
C ILE A 26 -6.70 20.23 1.87
N THR A 27 -6.63 20.08 0.56
CA THR A 27 -7.74 20.25 -0.39
C THR A 27 -8.10 18.97 -1.14
N LYS A 28 -7.42 17.85 -0.86
CA LYS A 28 -7.61 16.56 -1.56
C LYS A 28 -8.17 15.50 -0.60
N ALA A 29 -8.87 14.52 -1.16
CA ALA A 29 -9.30 13.35 -0.41
C ALA A 29 -8.08 12.65 0.20
N GLY A 30 -8.23 12.09 1.40
CA GLY A 30 -7.09 11.63 2.18
C GLY A 30 -6.51 12.73 3.06
N GLY A 31 -6.30 13.93 2.51
CA GLY A 31 -5.70 15.11 3.13
C GLY A 31 -6.58 15.90 4.10
N LEU A 32 -7.90 15.84 3.92
CA LEU A 32 -8.92 16.53 4.71
C LEU A 32 -9.23 15.82 6.04
N PRO A 33 -9.74 16.51 7.08
CA PRO A 33 -10.35 15.85 8.23
C PRO A 33 -11.63 15.14 7.80
N ASN A 34 -12.02 14.10 8.54
CA ASN A 34 -13.29 13.42 8.32
C ASN A 34 -14.45 14.42 8.40
N ARG A 35 -15.39 14.31 7.45
CA ARG A 35 -16.54 15.21 7.37
C ARG A 35 -17.82 14.40 7.33
N ALA A 36 -18.73 14.73 8.25
CA ALA A 36 -20.11 14.29 8.21
C ALA A 36 -20.99 15.51 7.84
N SER A 37 -21.83 15.36 6.83
CA SER A 37 -22.90 16.29 6.46
C SER A 37 -24.16 15.47 6.15
N GLU A 38 -25.33 16.11 6.04
CA GLU A 38 -26.61 15.42 5.84
C GLU A 38 -26.54 14.38 4.72
N GLY A 39 -26.47 13.10 5.12
CA GLY A 39 -26.42 11.94 4.22
C GLY A 39 -25.04 11.55 3.67
N ILE A 40 -23.95 12.27 3.97
CA ILE A 40 -22.61 11.98 3.44
C ILE A 40 -21.57 11.97 4.56
N ASN A 41 -20.98 10.79 4.81
CA ASN A 41 -19.81 10.62 5.64
C ASN A 41 -18.60 10.34 4.73
N VAL A 42 -17.67 11.29 4.65
CA VAL A 42 -16.41 11.08 3.92
C VAL A 42 -15.29 10.83 4.92
N ASP A 43 -14.79 9.58 4.93
CA ASP A 43 -13.68 9.15 5.77
C ASP A 43 -12.35 9.36 5.05
N HIS A 44 -11.90 10.61 5.03
CA HIS A 44 -10.63 10.98 4.43
C HIS A 44 -9.44 10.37 5.19
N VAL A 45 -9.51 10.27 6.52
CA VAL A 45 -8.45 9.68 7.33
C VAL A 45 -8.35 8.18 7.08
N GLY A 46 -9.49 7.47 7.05
CA GLY A 46 -9.56 6.05 6.71
C GLY A 46 -9.06 5.77 5.30
N TYR A 47 -9.37 6.65 4.34
CA TYR A 47 -8.81 6.54 2.99
C TYR A 47 -7.28 6.58 3.00
N ARG A 48 -6.69 7.59 3.65
CA ARG A 48 -5.23 7.70 3.76
C ARG A 48 -4.62 6.48 4.46
N LYS A 49 -5.25 6.00 5.53
CA LYS A 49 -4.81 4.82 6.27
C LYS A 49 -4.82 3.57 5.40
N SER A 50 -5.90 3.35 4.62
CA SER A 50 -6.02 2.20 3.73
C SER A 50 -4.93 2.15 2.66
N LEU A 51 -4.49 3.31 2.15
CA LEU A 51 -3.39 3.39 1.19
C LEU A 51 -2.03 3.03 1.82
N TRP A 52 -1.80 3.44 3.07
CA TRP A 52 -0.60 3.01 3.81
C TRP A 52 -0.60 1.51 4.07
N GLU A 53 -1.74 0.95 4.48
CA GLU A 53 -1.90 -0.49 4.70
C GLU A 53 -1.69 -1.29 3.39
N GLU A 54 -2.26 -0.83 2.28
CA GLU A 54 -2.04 -1.45 0.97
C GLU A 54 -0.56 -1.37 0.58
N MET A 55 0.10 -0.23 0.79
CA MET A 55 1.52 -0.09 0.47
C MET A 55 2.41 -1.04 1.28
N MET A 56 2.12 -1.23 2.57
CA MET A 56 2.82 -2.20 3.42
C MET A 56 2.63 -3.64 2.92
N ALA A 57 1.38 -4.02 2.60
CA ALA A 57 1.09 -5.36 2.08
C ALA A 57 1.77 -5.63 0.72
N LEU A 58 1.89 -4.61 -0.13
CA LEU A 58 2.62 -4.70 -1.39
C LEU A 58 4.12 -4.89 -1.15
N ASP A 59 4.71 -4.17 -0.18
CA ASP A 59 6.13 -4.32 0.17
C ASP A 59 6.43 -5.72 0.72
N ASP A 60 5.56 -6.27 1.57
CA ASP A 60 5.68 -7.63 2.08
C ASP A 60 5.62 -8.67 0.95
N LEU A 61 4.66 -8.54 0.03
CA LEU A 61 4.49 -9.47 -1.07
C LEU A 61 5.64 -9.39 -2.08
N ILE A 62 6.13 -8.19 -2.39
CA ILE A 62 7.31 -8.00 -3.24
C ILE A 62 8.52 -8.68 -2.60
N THR A 63 8.74 -8.47 -1.30
CA THR A 63 9.87 -9.06 -0.57
C THR A 63 9.80 -10.59 -0.60
N GLN A 64 8.62 -11.17 -0.36
CA GLN A 64 8.43 -12.63 -0.45
C GLN A 64 8.73 -13.16 -1.86
N LEU A 65 8.19 -12.53 -2.90
CA LEU A 65 8.41 -13.00 -4.28
C LEU A 65 9.86 -12.82 -4.75
N GLU A 66 10.55 -11.76 -4.30
CA GLU A 66 11.97 -11.55 -4.56
C GLU A 66 12.83 -12.59 -3.84
N SER A 67 12.47 -12.97 -2.61
CA SER A 67 13.14 -14.03 -1.86
C SER A 67 13.03 -15.41 -2.51
N GLU A 68 11.82 -15.75 -2.97
CA GLU A 68 11.55 -17.00 -3.66
C GLU A 68 12.28 -17.08 -5.01
N ALA A 69 12.43 -15.93 -5.69
CA ALA A 69 13.18 -15.86 -6.94
C ALA A 69 14.69 -16.06 -6.75
N ASP A 70 15.24 -15.65 -5.60
CA ASP A 70 16.65 -15.82 -5.24
C ASP A 70 16.95 -17.19 -4.56
N GLY A 71 15.91 -17.96 -4.21
CA GLY A 71 16.07 -19.23 -3.48
C GLY A 71 16.47 -19.05 -2.00
N SER A 72 16.36 -17.82 -1.48
CA SER A 72 16.68 -17.46 -0.10
C SER A 72 15.45 -17.67 0.79
N THR A 73 15.37 -18.78 1.52
CA THR A 73 14.31 -19.02 2.52
C THR A 73 14.53 -18.11 3.72
N TYR A 74 13.72 -17.05 3.87
CA TYR A 74 13.74 -16.24 5.09
C TYR A 74 13.01 -16.99 6.21
N GLU A 75 13.75 -17.53 7.18
CA GLU A 75 13.16 -18.03 8.43
C GLU A 75 12.49 -16.88 9.17
N ILE A 76 11.16 -16.87 9.20
CA ILE A 76 10.41 -15.94 10.04
C ILE A 76 10.60 -16.40 11.49
N SER A 77 11.53 -15.76 12.19
CA SER A 77 11.67 -15.89 13.64
C SER A 77 10.50 -15.20 14.32
N TYR A 78 9.47 -15.96 14.68
CA TYR A 78 8.50 -15.53 15.68
C TYR A 78 9.22 -15.56 17.03
N GLY A 79 9.73 -14.41 17.47
CA GLY A 79 10.32 -14.25 18.78
C GLY A 79 9.37 -14.76 19.87
N SER A 80 9.88 -15.67 20.69
CA SER A 80 9.22 -16.30 21.84
C SER A 80 8.92 -15.32 22.96
#